data_AF-A0A1F6B2K3-F1
#
_entry.id   AF-A0A1F6B2K3-F1
#
_cell.length_a   1.000
_cell.length_b   1.000
_cell.length_c   1.000
_cell.angle_alpha   90.00
_cell.angle_beta   90.00
_cell.angle_gamma   90.00
#
_symmetry.space_group_name_H-M   'P 1'
#
loop_
_entity.id
_entity.type
_entity.pdbx_description
1 polymer ?
#
loop_
_entity_poly.entity_id
_entity_poly.type
_entity_poly.pdbx_seq_one_letter_code
_entity_poly.pdbx_strand_id
1 'polypeptide(L)'
;MCLARNLKEVFFLISRKQSLYIYLSQFFSAVAFAIRFFPFLLILELFMLVIILLKNKKNLPHFFIASFFIPLIYLVSHISFFIYHPQLSLFLRHKIWMLSWFRGTPVLPGNLLRNIITGRLYDTRGLLTANKEWSPLQPIIFLLALLPLRLSFNLFILYLITFIYFLYVLLLTDGVAKFIMPVFPFLAVLAIKNISIIYSIIRIWIVLKLKPLRIK
;
A
#
# COMPACT_ATOMS: atom_id res chain seq x y z
N MET A 1 -14.47 -13.81 -14.53
CA MET A 1 -13.18 -14.41 -14.93
C MET A 1 -12.05 -13.37 -15.12
N CYS A 2 -12.32 -12.14 -15.56
CA CYS A 2 -11.28 -11.10 -15.70
C CYS A 2 -10.58 -10.67 -14.39
N LEU A 3 -11.31 -10.60 -13.27
CA LEU A 3 -10.77 -10.14 -11.98
C LEU A 3 -9.69 -11.07 -11.36
N ALA A 4 -9.75 -12.37 -11.67
CA ALA A 4 -8.76 -13.35 -11.20
C ALA A 4 -7.43 -13.28 -11.99
N ARG A 5 -7.44 -12.73 -13.20
CA ARG A 5 -6.23 -12.43 -13.98
C ARG A 5 -5.54 -11.18 -13.43
N ASN A 6 -6.30 -10.11 -13.15
CA ASN A 6 -5.75 -8.86 -12.62
C ASN A 6 -5.16 -9.01 -11.20
N LEU A 7 -5.72 -9.91 -10.38
CA LEU A 7 -5.12 -10.22 -9.07
C LEU A 7 -3.72 -10.83 -9.21
N LYS A 8 -3.46 -11.69 -10.20
CA LYS A 8 -2.12 -12.26 -10.43
C LYS A 8 -1.06 -11.20 -10.73
N GLU A 9 -1.45 -10.09 -11.34
CA GLU A 9 -0.56 -8.97 -11.69
C GLU A 9 -0.30 -8.07 -10.48
N VAL A 10 -1.31 -7.84 -9.63
CA VAL A 10 -1.13 -7.20 -8.30
C VAL A 10 -0.26 -8.11 -7.39
N PHE A 11 -0.26 -9.43 -7.63
CA PHE A 11 0.57 -10.44 -6.95
C PHE A 11 2.01 -10.56 -7.48
N PHE A 12 2.64 -9.43 -7.79
CA PHE A 12 4.09 -9.36 -7.96
C PHE A 12 4.87 -9.99 -6.78
N LEU A 13 4.24 -10.00 -5.60
CA LEU A 13 4.79 -10.54 -4.35
C LEU A 13 4.57 -12.05 -4.14
N ILE A 14 3.70 -12.72 -4.93
CA ILE A 14 3.34 -14.14 -4.72
C ILE A 14 3.40 -14.98 -6.01
N SER A 15 3.99 -14.46 -7.10
CA SER A 15 4.22 -15.28 -8.29
C SER A 15 5.32 -16.32 -8.03
N ARG A 16 4.88 -17.44 -7.47
CA ARG A 16 5.62 -18.67 -7.23
C ARG A 16 6.19 -19.20 -8.55
N LYS A 17 7.50 -18.98 -8.78
CA LYS A 17 8.50 -19.94 -9.34
C LYS A 17 9.63 -19.25 -10.10
N GLN A 18 9.50 -17.99 -10.52
CA GLN A 18 10.51 -17.34 -11.36
C GLN A 18 11.25 -16.25 -10.57
N SER A 19 12.57 -16.41 -10.48
CA SER A 19 13.51 -15.43 -9.91
C SER A 19 13.36 -14.04 -10.54
N LEU A 20 12.98 -13.96 -11.82
CA LEU A 20 12.72 -12.73 -12.55
C LEU A 20 11.73 -11.78 -11.85
N TYR A 21 10.66 -12.30 -11.23
CA TYR A 21 9.71 -11.46 -10.50
C TYR A 21 10.31 -10.87 -9.22
N ILE A 22 11.27 -11.54 -8.58
CA ILE A 22 11.97 -10.96 -7.43
C ILE A 22 12.82 -9.77 -7.89
N TYR A 23 13.56 -9.94 -9.00
CA TYR A 23 14.38 -8.87 -9.57
C TYR A 23 13.56 -7.66 -9.99
N LEU A 24 12.46 -7.86 -10.72
CA LEU A 24 11.58 -6.77 -11.10
C LEU A 24 10.94 -6.08 -9.88
N SER A 25 10.62 -6.84 -8.82
CA SER A 25 9.98 -6.29 -7.62
C SER A 25 10.95 -5.36 -6.91
N GLN A 26 12.19 -5.81 -6.78
CA GLN A 26 13.27 -5.04 -6.19
C GLN A 26 13.65 -3.84 -7.04
N PHE A 27 13.61 -3.96 -8.37
CA PHE A 27 13.80 -2.82 -9.27
C PHE A 27 12.74 -1.74 -9.04
N PHE A 28 11.45 -2.09 -9.02
CA PHE A 28 10.39 -1.11 -8.76
C PHE A 28 10.44 -0.58 -7.31
N SER A 29 10.78 -1.41 -6.33
CA SER A 29 11.02 -1.00 -4.93
C SER A 29 12.15 0.04 -4.86
N ALA A 30 13.26 -0.20 -5.55
CA ALA A 30 14.41 0.67 -5.63
C ALA A 30 14.12 2.00 -6.33
N VAL A 31 13.36 1.98 -7.43
CA VAL A 31 12.88 3.20 -8.10
C VAL A 31 11.96 4.00 -7.18
N ALA A 32 11.00 3.33 -6.51
CA ALA A 32 10.12 3.98 -5.55
C ALA A 32 10.91 4.61 -4.39
N PHE A 33 11.91 3.89 -3.86
CA PHE A 33 12.81 4.35 -2.80
C PHE A 33 13.64 5.56 -3.22
N ALA A 34 14.10 5.60 -4.47
CA ALA A 34 14.85 6.72 -5.03
C ALA A 34 14.01 7.98 -5.22
N ILE A 35 12.75 7.85 -5.65
CA ILE A 35 11.86 8.99 -5.92
C ILE A 35 11.24 9.55 -4.63
N ARG A 36 10.77 8.66 -3.73
CA ARG A 36 10.18 9.04 -2.45
C ARG A 36 10.74 8.14 -1.37
N PHE A 37 11.60 8.73 -0.53
CA PHE A 37 12.23 8.05 0.59
C PHE A 37 11.17 7.76 1.67
N PHE A 38 10.51 6.61 1.57
CA PHE A 38 9.41 6.25 2.46
C PHE A 38 9.86 5.11 3.41
N PRO A 39 9.98 5.36 4.73
CA PRO A 39 10.41 4.34 5.71
C PRO A 39 9.58 3.04 5.65
N PHE A 40 8.34 3.10 5.20
CA PHE A 40 7.51 1.91 4.97
C PHE A 40 8.08 0.95 3.92
N LEU A 41 8.88 1.40 2.94
CA LEU A 41 9.52 0.49 2.00
C LEU A 41 10.46 -0.49 2.72
N LEU A 42 11.14 -0.05 3.78
CA LEU A 42 11.94 -0.95 4.63
C LEU A 42 11.06 -1.99 5.34
N ILE A 43 9.90 -1.57 5.83
CA ILE A 43 8.92 -2.47 6.46
C ILE A 43 8.42 -3.49 5.43
N LEU A 44 8.14 -3.05 4.20
CA LEU A 44 7.72 -3.89 3.10
C LEU A 44 8.81 -4.90 2.69
N GLU A 45 10.08 -4.48 2.65
CA GLU A 45 11.23 -5.35 2.38
C GLU A 45 11.37 -6.44 3.45
N LEU A 46 11.30 -6.08 4.74
CA LEU A 46 11.32 -7.05 5.83
C LEU A 46 10.14 -8.03 5.75
N PHE A 47 8.96 -7.51 5.44
CA PHE A 47 7.76 -8.32 5.27
C PHE A 47 7.91 -9.32 4.12
N MET A 48 8.49 -8.89 2.99
CA MET A 48 8.79 -9.76 1.86
C MET A 48 9.83 -10.82 2.17
N LEU A 49 10.88 -10.46 2.90
CA LEU A 49 11.87 -11.42 3.39
C LEU A 49 11.22 -12.52 4.22
N VAL A 50 10.32 -12.17 5.15
CA VAL A 50 9.57 -13.13 5.97
C VAL A 50 8.71 -14.05 5.11
N ILE A 51 7.99 -13.51 4.10
CA ILE A 51 7.20 -14.33 3.18
C ILE A 51 8.08 -15.33 2.42
N ILE A 52 9.22 -14.87 1.89
CA ILE A 52 10.14 -15.72 1.12
C ILE A 52 10.74 -16.83 2.01
N LEU A 53 11.12 -16.49 3.24
CA LEU A 53 11.61 -17.44 4.24
C LEU A 53 10.59 -18.56 4.53
N LEU A 54 9.31 -18.21 4.63
CA LEU A 54 8.24 -19.16 4.94
C LEU A 54 7.78 -19.98 3.73
N LYS A 55 7.82 -19.42 2.51
CA LYS A 55 7.21 -20.05 1.32
C LYS A 55 8.20 -20.61 0.32
N ASN A 56 9.38 -20.02 0.14
CA ASN A 56 10.33 -20.46 -0.88
C ASN A 56 11.78 -20.06 -0.57
N LYS A 57 12.39 -20.74 0.42
CA LYS A 57 13.79 -20.48 0.85
C LYS A 57 14.81 -20.56 -0.28
N LYS A 58 14.55 -21.33 -1.35
CA LYS A 58 15.44 -21.42 -2.53
C LYS A 58 15.61 -20.09 -3.27
N ASN A 59 14.65 -19.17 -3.13
CA ASN A 59 14.69 -17.85 -3.75
C ASN A 59 15.39 -16.78 -2.90
N LEU A 60 15.77 -17.10 -1.67
CA LEU A 60 16.44 -16.20 -0.75
C LEU A 60 17.75 -15.60 -1.29
N PRO A 61 18.66 -16.34 -1.97
CA PRO A 61 19.84 -15.72 -2.59
C PRO A 61 19.44 -14.71 -3.68
N HIS A 62 18.43 -15.03 -4.49
CA HIS A 62 17.93 -14.12 -5.52
C HIS A 62 17.35 -12.83 -4.91
N PHE A 63 16.67 -12.94 -3.77
CA PHE A 63 16.18 -11.79 -3.02
C PHE A 63 17.33 -10.89 -2.58
N PHE A 64 18.36 -11.45 -1.92
CA PHE A 64 19.51 -10.65 -1.48
C PHE A 64 20.27 -10.00 -2.63
N ILE A 65 20.51 -10.74 -3.73
CA ILE A 65 21.14 -10.17 -4.93
C ILE A 65 20.29 -9.04 -5.50
N ALA A 66 18.98 -9.25 -5.62
CA ALA A 66 18.07 -8.23 -6.15
C ALA A 66 17.94 -7.01 -5.23
N SER A 67 18.02 -7.17 -3.90
CA SER A 67 18.00 -6.06 -2.94
C SER A 67 19.17 -5.09 -3.10
N PHE A 68 20.29 -5.50 -3.74
CA PHE A 68 21.37 -4.56 -4.11
C PHE A 68 20.93 -3.51 -5.14
N PHE A 69 19.82 -3.71 -5.87
CA PHE A 69 19.27 -2.67 -6.73
C PHE A 69 18.85 -1.43 -5.95
N ILE A 70 18.42 -1.57 -4.70
CA ILE A 70 18.01 -0.43 -3.86
C ILE A 70 19.17 0.55 -3.65
N PRO A 71 20.31 0.16 -3.03
CA PRO A 71 21.43 1.08 -2.86
C PRO A 71 22.03 1.54 -4.20
N LEU A 72 22.07 0.67 -5.22
CA LEU A 72 22.61 1.01 -6.53
C LEU A 72 21.81 2.12 -7.23
N ILE A 73 20.51 1.91 -7.42
CA ILE A 73 19.63 2.90 -8.05
C ILE A 73 19.59 4.17 -7.21
N TYR A 74 19.56 4.04 -5.89
CA TYR A 74 19.61 5.20 -5.00
C TYR A 74 20.88 6.04 -5.20
N LEU A 75 22.06 5.42 -5.31
CA LEU A 75 23.31 6.14 -5.59
C LEU A 75 23.28 6.80 -6.96
N VAL A 76 22.86 6.08 -8.00
CA VAL A 76 22.76 6.61 -9.37
C VAL A 76 21.81 7.81 -9.44
N SER A 77 20.64 7.72 -8.80
CA SER A 77 19.66 8.80 -8.75
C SER A 77 20.17 10.05 -8.02
N HIS A 78 21.24 9.95 -7.23
CA HIS A 78 21.81 11.06 -6.48
C HIS A 78 23.22 11.44 -6.93
N ILE A 79 23.70 10.90 -8.05
CA ILE A 79 25.04 11.22 -8.57
C ILE A 79 25.18 12.72 -8.84
N SER A 80 24.11 13.36 -9.32
CA SER A 80 24.05 14.82 -9.53
C SER A 80 24.30 15.59 -8.24
N PHE A 81 23.79 15.14 -7.10
CA PHE A 81 24.07 15.77 -5.81
C PHE A 81 25.56 15.71 -5.48
N PHE A 82 26.20 14.56 -5.69
CA PHE A 82 27.63 14.39 -5.38
C PHE A 82 28.56 15.15 -6.34
N ILE A 83 28.11 15.44 -7.57
CA ILE A 83 28.82 16.33 -8.50
C ILE A 83 28.93 17.74 -7.91
N TYR A 84 27.86 18.25 -7.27
CA TYR A 84 27.84 19.60 -6.68
C TYR A 84 28.33 19.63 -5.22
N HIS A 85 28.19 18.52 -4.49
CA HIS A 85 28.50 18.40 -3.07
C HIS A 85 29.22 17.07 -2.79
N PRO A 86 30.56 17.02 -2.85
CA PRO A 86 31.32 15.76 -2.74
C PRO A 86 31.32 15.16 -1.32
N GLN A 87 30.79 15.87 -0.32
CA GLN A 87 30.84 15.45 1.08
C GLN A 87 29.64 14.57 1.46
N LEU A 88 29.92 13.36 1.96
CA LEU A 88 28.90 12.44 2.47
C LEU A 88 28.10 13.03 3.65
N SER A 89 28.72 13.85 4.49
CA SER A 89 28.06 14.51 5.62
C SER A 89 26.94 15.46 5.16
N LEU A 90 27.17 16.21 4.07
CA LEU A 90 26.16 17.08 3.45
C LEU A 90 25.02 16.26 2.85
N PHE A 91 25.34 15.14 2.20
CA PHE A 91 24.34 14.21 1.70
C PHE A 91 23.43 13.69 2.82
N LEU A 92 24.03 13.20 3.92
CA LEU A 92 23.28 12.72 5.08
C LEU A 92 22.40 13.81 5.71
N ARG A 93 22.93 15.03 5.89
CA ARG A 93 22.14 16.17 6.40
C ARG A 93 20.96 16.49 5.47
N HIS A 94 21.18 16.51 4.16
CA HIS A 94 20.12 16.70 3.17
C HIS A 94 19.06 15.61 3.26
N LYS A 95 19.45 14.34 3.47
CA LYS A 95 18.50 13.23 3.65
C LYS A 95 17.70 13.34 4.94
N ILE A 96 18.32 13.70 6.05
CA ILE A 96 17.64 13.94 7.32
C ILE A 96 16.63 15.08 7.19
N TRP A 97 17.01 16.16 6.51
CA TRP A 97 16.11 17.28 6.23
C TRP A 97 14.94 16.90 5.32
N MET A 98 15.17 16.12 4.26
CA MET A 98 14.05 15.61 3.46
C MET A 98 13.13 14.69 4.26
N LEU A 99 13.68 13.84 5.13
CA LEU A 99 12.87 12.99 6.01
C LEU A 99 12.01 13.79 6.98
N SER A 100 12.48 14.92 7.49
CA SER A 100 11.66 15.78 8.36
C SER A 100 10.48 16.40 7.62
N TRP A 101 10.61 16.69 6.31
CA TRP A 101 9.50 17.12 5.47
C TRP A 101 8.40 16.05 5.33
N PHE A 102 8.79 14.77 5.35
CA PHE A 102 7.85 13.65 5.25
C PHE A 102 7.20 13.27 6.59
N ARG A 103 7.88 13.51 7.72
CA ARG A 103 7.31 13.30 9.05
C ARG A 103 6.14 14.24 9.36
N GLY A 104 6.02 15.32 8.60
CA GLY A 104 4.98 16.33 8.79
C GLY A 104 5.08 17.02 10.15
N THR A 105 4.29 18.06 10.36
CA THR A 105 3.94 18.48 11.73
C THR A 105 3.04 17.40 12.32
N PRO A 106 3.21 17.01 13.60
CA PRO A 106 2.37 16.00 14.25
C PRO A 106 0.94 16.54 14.44
N VAL A 107 0.17 16.60 13.36
CA VAL A 107 -1.24 17.00 13.42
C VAL A 107 -2.04 15.72 13.59
N LEU A 108 -2.49 15.54 14.84
CA LEU A 108 -3.58 14.68 15.32
C LEU A 108 -3.82 13.39 14.50
N PRO A 109 -3.49 12.18 14.99
CA PRO A 109 -3.75 10.90 14.29
C PRO A 109 -5.24 10.69 13.89
N GLY A 110 -6.18 11.44 14.47
CA GLY A 110 -7.58 11.49 14.05
C GLY A 110 -7.87 12.22 12.73
N ASN A 111 -6.92 13.00 12.20
CA ASN A 111 -7.08 13.76 10.95
C ASN A 111 -7.31 12.84 9.76
N LEU A 112 -6.61 11.71 9.70
CA LEU A 112 -6.71 10.79 8.57
C LEU A 112 -8.09 10.14 8.47
N LEU A 113 -8.56 9.57 9.59
CA LEU A 113 -9.87 8.95 9.67
C LEU A 113 -10.98 9.97 9.46
N ARG A 114 -10.86 11.16 10.06
CA ARG A 114 -11.79 12.27 9.83
C ARG A 114 -11.82 12.66 8.36
N ASN A 115 -10.67 12.76 7.70
CA ASN A 115 -10.58 13.12 6.29
C ASN A 115 -11.22 12.05 5.41
N ILE A 116 -10.95 10.76 5.63
CA ILE A 116 -11.60 9.66 4.90
C ILE A 116 -13.13 9.73 5.07
N ILE A 117 -13.63 9.94 6.29
CA ILE A 117 -15.06 9.85 6.60
C ILE A 117 -15.82 11.11 6.17
N THR A 118 -15.25 12.30 6.43
CA THR A 118 -15.96 13.59 6.32
C THR A 118 -15.41 14.52 5.25
N GLY A 119 -14.25 14.20 4.65
CA GLY A 119 -13.57 15.09 3.71
C GLY A 119 -13.01 16.35 4.35
N ARG A 120 -12.85 16.38 5.67
CA ARG A 120 -12.30 17.53 6.41
C ARG A 120 -11.09 17.12 7.24
N LEU A 121 -10.13 18.02 7.40
CA LEU A 121 -8.91 17.82 8.19
C LEU A 121 -8.54 19.09 8.95
N TYR A 122 -7.90 18.97 10.11
CA TYR A 122 -7.30 20.12 10.77
C TYR A 122 -5.97 20.46 10.08
N ASP A 123 -5.78 21.72 9.71
CA ASP A 123 -4.50 22.19 9.19
C ASP A 123 -3.47 22.34 10.31
N THR A 124 -2.27 22.78 9.96
CA THR A 124 -1.18 23.02 10.92
C THR A 124 -1.46 24.15 11.92
N ARG A 125 -2.49 24.96 11.66
CA ARG A 125 -2.97 26.04 12.54
C ARG A 125 -4.15 25.58 13.42
N GLY A 126 -4.58 24.32 13.31
CA GLY A 126 -5.73 23.79 14.03
C GLY A 126 -7.08 24.23 13.46
N LEU A 127 -7.11 24.80 12.24
CA LEU A 127 -8.34 25.17 11.55
C LEU A 127 -8.88 24.01 10.74
N LEU A 128 -10.20 23.80 10.79
CA LEU A 128 -10.85 22.76 10.00
C LEU A 128 -10.95 23.19 8.54
N THR A 129 -10.28 22.46 7.65
CA THR A 129 -10.23 22.72 6.22
C THR A 129 -10.88 21.58 5.43
N ALA A 130 -11.53 21.92 4.31
CA ALA A 130 -12.12 20.94 3.40
C ALA A 130 -11.06 20.39 2.45
N ASN A 131 -11.02 19.08 2.29
CA ASN A 131 -10.15 18.39 1.35
C ASN A 131 -10.78 18.41 -0.05
N LYS A 132 -10.14 19.11 -0.99
CA LYS A 132 -10.59 19.22 -2.38
C LYS A 132 -10.53 17.89 -3.15
N GLU A 133 -9.71 16.94 -2.68
CA GLU A 133 -9.53 15.63 -3.30
C GLU A 133 -10.44 14.55 -2.69
N TRP A 134 -11.30 14.93 -1.73
CA TRP A 134 -12.22 13.98 -1.11
C TRP A 134 -13.39 13.66 -2.04
N SER A 135 -13.84 12.40 -1.99
CA SER A 135 -15.01 11.92 -2.73
C SER A 135 -15.90 11.08 -1.82
N PRO A 136 -17.23 11.14 -1.97
CA PRO A 136 -18.16 10.26 -1.25
C PRO A 136 -17.87 8.76 -1.40
N LEU A 137 -17.15 8.36 -2.46
CA LEU A 137 -16.74 6.97 -2.67
C LEU A 137 -15.59 6.53 -1.76
N GLN A 138 -14.75 7.44 -1.28
CA GLN A 138 -13.60 7.11 -0.42
C GLN A 138 -13.99 6.39 0.88
N PRO A 139 -14.96 6.88 1.69
CA PRO A 139 -15.37 6.16 2.90
C PRO A 139 -15.99 4.80 2.58
N ILE A 140 -16.72 4.69 1.47
CA ILE A 140 -17.34 3.43 1.03
C ILE A 140 -16.26 2.41 0.67
N ILE A 141 -15.27 2.80 -0.14
CA ILE A 141 -14.14 1.95 -0.53
C ILE A 141 -13.35 1.54 0.72
N PHE A 142 -13.09 2.48 1.63
CA PHE A 142 -12.35 2.21 2.85
C PHE A 142 -13.06 1.17 3.74
N LEU A 143 -14.35 1.37 4.03
CA LEU A 143 -15.14 0.43 4.84
C LEU A 143 -15.23 -0.94 4.18
N LEU A 144 -15.49 -0.99 2.87
CA LEU A 144 -15.56 -2.25 2.14
C LEU A 144 -14.22 -2.98 2.10
N ALA A 145 -13.11 -2.27 1.97
CA ALA A 145 -11.77 -2.87 1.95
C ALA A 145 -11.38 -3.51 3.29
N LEU A 146 -11.88 -2.97 4.41
CA LEU A 146 -11.58 -3.47 5.76
C LEU A 146 -12.29 -4.79 6.09
N LEU A 147 -13.35 -5.17 5.37
CA LEU A 147 -14.11 -6.39 5.65
C LEU A 147 -13.31 -7.65 5.27
N PRO A 148 -13.00 -8.56 6.20
CA PRO A 148 -12.20 -9.76 5.91
C PRO A 148 -13.06 -10.93 5.35
N LEU A 149 -13.90 -10.69 4.34
CA LEU A 149 -14.83 -11.70 3.83
C LEU A 149 -14.10 -12.77 2.99
N ARG A 150 -14.00 -14.03 3.43
CA ARG A 150 -13.33 -15.13 2.68
C ARG A 150 -11.91 -14.76 2.20
N LEU A 151 -10.92 -14.92 3.08
CA LEU A 151 -9.52 -14.63 2.79
C LEU A 151 -8.81 -15.88 2.26
N SER A 152 -8.37 -15.83 1.01
CA SER A 152 -7.30 -16.72 0.55
C SER A 152 -5.96 -16.23 1.10
N PHE A 153 -4.93 -17.08 1.18
CA PHE A 153 -3.59 -16.69 1.64
C PHE A 153 -3.04 -15.44 0.92
N ASN A 154 -3.31 -15.37 -0.38
CA ASN A 154 -2.91 -14.25 -1.22
C ASN A 154 -3.62 -12.94 -0.83
N LEU A 155 -4.93 -13.00 -0.61
CA LEU A 155 -5.71 -11.85 -0.14
C LEU A 155 -5.37 -11.46 1.29
N PHE A 156 -4.99 -12.42 2.12
CA PHE A 156 -4.49 -12.15 3.47
C PHE A 156 -3.19 -11.33 3.43
N ILE A 157 -2.25 -11.65 2.54
CA ILE A 157 -1.02 -10.85 2.35
C ILE A 157 -1.37 -9.43 1.89
N LEU A 158 -2.26 -9.29 0.91
CA LEU A 158 -2.69 -7.97 0.43
C LEU A 158 -3.34 -7.15 1.56
N TYR A 159 -4.19 -7.78 2.37
CA TYR A 159 -4.81 -7.17 3.53
C TYR A 159 -3.76 -6.73 4.55
N LEU A 160 -2.77 -7.58 4.85
CA LEU A 160 -1.71 -7.29 5.80
C LEU A 160 -0.83 -6.12 5.35
N ILE A 161 -0.44 -6.06 4.06
CA ILE A 161 0.32 -4.94 3.50
C ILE A 161 -0.49 -3.63 3.61
N THR A 162 -1.75 -3.69 3.21
CA THR A 162 -2.69 -2.55 3.28
C THR A 162 -2.83 -2.06 4.72
N PHE A 163 -2.99 -2.98 5.66
CA PHE A 163 -3.15 -2.68 7.08
C PHE A 163 -1.88 -2.10 7.70
N ILE A 164 -0.71 -2.70 7.45
CA ILE A 164 0.58 -2.19 7.96
C ILE A 164 0.86 -0.80 7.41
N TYR A 165 0.57 -0.56 6.12
CA TYR A 165 0.73 0.78 5.55
C TYR A 165 -0.25 1.77 6.16
N PHE A 166 -1.51 1.38 6.32
CA PHE A 166 -2.50 2.24 6.94
C PHE A 166 -2.09 2.62 8.37
N LEU A 167 -1.58 1.66 9.15
CA LEU A 167 -1.04 1.91 10.48
C LEU A 167 0.17 2.86 10.43
N TYR A 168 1.08 2.65 9.48
CA TYR A 168 2.21 3.55 9.25
C TYR A 168 1.73 4.99 9.00
N VAL A 169 0.78 5.18 8.09
CA VAL A 169 0.28 6.53 7.76
C VAL A 169 -0.47 7.13 8.94
N LEU A 170 -1.26 6.34 9.65
CA LEU A 170 -2.00 6.80 10.82
C LEU A 170 -1.09 7.27 11.96
N LEU A 171 0.03 6.58 12.19
CA LEU A 171 0.94 6.83 13.32
C LEU A 171 2.08 7.80 12.99
N LEU A 172 2.55 7.82 11.73
CA LEU A 172 3.82 8.46 11.36
C LEU A 172 3.68 9.59 10.34
N THR A 173 2.45 9.96 9.94
CA THR A 173 2.21 11.11 9.06
C THR A 173 1.17 12.08 9.66
N ASP A 174 1.10 13.28 9.10
CA ASP A 174 0.18 14.38 9.47
C ASP A 174 -1.32 14.12 9.15
N GLY A 175 -1.66 12.89 8.77
CA GLY A 175 -3.03 12.50 8.42
C GLY A 175 -3.56 13.09 7.11
N VAL A 176 -2.72 13.70 6.27
CA VAL A 176 -3.14 14.23 4.97
C VAL A 176 -3.42 13.10 3.98
N ALA A 177 -4.55 13.18 3.25
CA ALA A 177 -5.02 12.14 2.33
C ALA A 177 -4.01 11.76 1.24
N LYS A 178 -3.11 12.67 0.85
CA LYS A 178 -2.02 12.40 -0.12
C LYS A 178 -1.16 11.18 0.29
N PHE A 179 -1.03 10.92 1.59
CA PHE A 179 -0.26 9.78 2.09
C PHE A 179 -1.02 8.45 2.00
N ILE A 180 -2.34 8.47 1.81
CA ILE A 180 -3.17 7.27 1.60
C ILE A 180 -3.16 6.85 0.12
N MET A 181 -2.92 7.78 -0.81
CA MET A 181 -2.92 7.52 -2.26
C MET A 181 -2.14 6.27 -2.68
N PRO A 182 -0.92 5.98 -2.17
CA PRO A 182 -0.18 4.78 -2.56
C PRO A 182 -0.86 3.46 -2.20
N VAL A 183 -1.78 3.47 -1.23
CA VAL A 183 -2.53 2.28 -0.80
C VAL A 183 -3.97 2.24 -1.29
N PHE A 184 -4.46 3.34 -1.85
CA PHE A 184 -5.77 3.39 -2.46
C PHE A 184 -6.01 2.30 -3.52
N PRO A 185 -5.05 1.94 -4.41
CA PRO A 185 -5.23 0.83 -5.34
C PRO A 185 -5.49 -0.52 -4.65
N PHE A 186 -4.79 -0.80 -3.55
CA PHE A 186 -4.99 -2.04 -2.79
C PHE A 186 -6.34 -2.06 -2.06
N LEU A 187 -6.74 -0.92 -1.48
CA LEU A 187 -8.07 -0.74 -0.89
C LEU A 187 -9.17 -0.96 -1.94
N ALA A 188 -9.02 -0.40 -3.14
CA ALA A 188 -9.98 -0.57 -4.23
C ALA A 188 -10.10 -2.04 -4.66
N VAL A 189 -8.99 -2.77 -4.79
CA VAL A 189 -9.00 -4.21 -5.11
C VAL A 189 -9.74 -5.02 -4.03
N LEU A 190 -9.44 -4.76 -2.75
CA LEU A 190 -10.12 -5.41 -1.62
C LEU A 190 -11.61 -5.09 -1.61
N ALA A 191 -11.97 -3.82 -1.81
CA ALA A 191 -13.36 -3.35 -1.85
C ALA A 191 -14.15 -4.02 -2.98
N ILE A 192 -13.64 -4.02 -4.21
CA ILE A 192 -14.31 -4.65 -5.37
C ILE A 192 -14.55 -6.14 -5.10
N LYS A 193 -13.55 -6.82 -4.54
CA LYS A 193 -13.66 -8.24 -4.20
C LYS A 193 -14.73 -8.46 -3.14
N ASN A 194 -14.81 -7.63 -2.11
CA ASN A 194 -15.82 -7.74 -1.06
C ASN A 194 -17.22 -7.41 -1.56
N ILE A 195 -17.36 -6.40 -2.45
CA ILE A 195 -18.62 -6.12 -3.17
C ILE A 195 -19.07 -7.35 -3.96
N SER A 196 -18.16 -8.01 -4.69
CA SER A 196 -18.50 -9.21 -5.47
C SER A 196 -19.04 -10.33 -4.59
N ILE A 197 -18.48 -10.51 -3.38
CA ILE A 197 -18.98 -11.48 -2.40
C ILE A 197 -20.36 -11.09 -1.90
N ILE A 198 -20.53 -9.83 -1.45
CA ILE A 198 -21.81 -9.32 -0.95
C ILE A 198 -22.91 -9.50 -2.00
N TYR A 199 -22.63 -9.12 -3.25
CA TYR A 199 -23.53 -9.31 -4.37
C TYR A 199 -23.89 -10.78 -4.60
N SER A 200 -22.92 -11.70 -4.49
CA SER A 200 -23.19 -13.14 -4.63
C SER A 200 -24.14 -13.66 -3.54
N ILE A 201 -24.00 -13.16 -2.31
CA ILE A 201 -24.88 -13.53 -1.19
C ILE A 201 -26.29 -12.98 -1.44
N ILE A 202 -26.41 -11.70 -1.78
CA ILE A 202 -27.70 -11.05 -2.07
C ILE A 202 -28.43 -11.78 -3.21
N ARG A 203 -27.72 -12.14 -4.29
CA ARG A 203 -28.30 -12.87 -5.42
C ARG A 203 -28.86 -14.23 -5.00
N ILE A 204 -28.14 -14.99 -4.16
CA ILE A 204 -28.61 -16.28 -3.64
C ILE A 204 -29.89 -16.08 -2.81
N TRP A 205 -29.92 -15.07 -1.95
CA TRP A 205 -31.10 -14.72 -1.15
C TRP A 205 -32.32 -14.39 -2.01
N ILE A 206 -32.15 -13.59 -3.07
CA ILE A 206 -33.21 -13.25 -4.01
C ILE A 206 -33.75 -14.52 -4.70
N VAL A 207 -32.86 -15.39 -5.19
CA VAL A 207 -33.26 -16.64 -5.86
C VAL A 207 -34.00 -17.58 -4.91
N LEU A 208 -33.55 -17.71 -3.65
CA LEU A 208 -34.21 -18.55 -2.65
C LEU A 208 -35.59 -18.00 -2.27
N LYS A 209 -35.73 -16.69 -2.11
CA LYS A 209 -36.99 -16.04 -1.73
C LYS A 209 -38.02 -16.03 -2.87
N LEU A 210 -37.58 -16.06 -4.13
CA LEU A 210 -38.45 -16.13 -5.31
C LEU A 210 -38.83 -17.58 -5.72
N LYS A 211 -38.19 -18.60 -5.13
CA LYS A 211 -38.48 -20.01 -5.41
C LYS A 211 -39.75 -20.65 -4.78
N PRO A 212 -40.42 -20.11 -3.73
CA PRO A 212 -41.57 -20.79 -3.13
C PRO A 212 -42.90 -20.60 -3.88
N LEU A 213 -42.94 -19.96 -5.05
CA LEU A 213 -44.18 -19.74 -5.83
C LEU A 213 -44.39 -20.74 -6.99
N ARG A 214 -43.62 -21.83 -7.05
CA ARG A 214 -43.93 -22.99 -7.91
C ARG A 214 -44.38 -24.16 -7.03
N ILE A 215 -45.53 -24.01 -6.39
CA ILE A 215 -46.33 -25.15 -5.93
C ILE A 215 -47.48 -25.25 -6.92
N LYS A 216 -47.63 -26.46 -7.46
CA LYS A 216 -48.60 -26.88 -8.47
C LYS A 216 -50.03 -26.54 -8.07
#